data_AF-A0A1A8FB22-F1
#
_entry.id   AF-A0A1A8FB22-F1
#
_cell.length_a   1.000
_cell.length_b   1.000
_cell.length_c   1.000
_cell.angle_alpha   90.00
_cell.angle_beta   90.00
_cell.angle_gamma   90.00
#
_symmetry.space_group_name_H-M   'P 1'
#
loop_
_entity.id
_entity.type
_entity.pdbx_description
1 polymer ?
#
loop_
_entity_poly.entity_id
_entity_poly.type
_entity_poly.pdbx_seq_one_letter_code
_entity_poly.pdbx_strand_id
1 'polypeptide(L)'
;MKEYVNGGSTVQEQYFGLSLCRARMVIECAFGRLKARFGAMRRAMEFNLKELPFVIYACFVLHNYCEASKDTIEESQVTEAIQHDRDNQPDSDPDFRGDSLTVEGKRVRRVLTQYLDP
;
A
#
# COMPACT_ATOMS: atom_id res chain seq x y z
N MET A 1 -8.00 3.03 4.06
CA MET A 1 -8.36 4.13 4.98
C MET A 1 -8.14 5.46 4.28
N LYS A 2 -9.10 6.40 4.36
CA LYS A 2 -9.02 7.71 3.68
C LYS A 2 -8.77 8.82 4.69
N GLU A 3 -8.02 9.82 4.28
CA GLU A 3 -7.78 11.03 5.06
C GLU A 3 -9.09 11.79 5.29
N TYR A 4 -9.05 12.73 6.23
CA TYR A 4 -10.12 13.71 6.36
C TYR A 4 -10.18 14.59 5.11
N VAL A 5 -11.39 15.03 4.76
CA VAL A 5 -11.57 15.96 3.64
C VAL A 5 -10.77 17.24 3.91
N ASN A 6 -10.18 17.82 2.87
CA ASN A 6 -9.35 19.02 2.95
C ASN A 6 -8.19 18.91 3.97
N GLY A 7 -7.69 17.70 4.25
CA GLY A 7 -6.56 17.48 5.17
C GLY A 7 -6.90 17.51 6.66
N GLY A 8 -8.18 17.64 7.03
CA GLY A 8 -8.63 17.71 8.42
C GLY A 8 -8.80 19.15 8.93
N SER A 9 -9.85 19.35 9.74
CA SER A 9 -10.21 20.66 10.30
C SER A 9 -9.63 20.92 11.68
N THR A 10 -9.12 19.89 12.36
CA THR A 10 -8.46 20.01 13.66
C THR A 10 -7.00 19.57 13.60
N VAL A 11 -6.21 19.96 14.60
CA VAL A 11 -4.80 19.54 14.72
C VAL A 11 -4.70 18.01 14.82
N GLN A 12 -5.62 17.38 15.55
CA GLN A 12 -5.70 15.92 15.69
C GLN A 12 -5.97 15.24 14.35
N GLU A 13 -6.91 15.76 13.56
CA GLU A 13 -7.23 15.20 12.24
C GLU A 13 -6.05 15.35 11.26
N GLN A 14 -5.33 16.47 11.33
CA GLN A 14 -4.11 16.70 10.55
C GLN A 14 -2.98 15.75 10.97
N TYR A 15 -2.80 15.53 12.28
CA TYR A 15 -1.82 14.58 12.80
C TYR A 15 -2.13 13.14 12.38
N PHE A 16 -3.41 12.75 12.40
CA PHE A 16 -3.85 11.48 11.82
C PHE A 16 -3.48 11.38 10.34
N GLY A 17 -3.72 12.42 9.55
CA GLY A 17 -3.34 12.48 8.13
C GLY A 17 -1.84 12.27 7.93
N LEU A 18 -1.01 12.98 8.70
CA LEU A 18 0.44 12.82 8.67
C LEU A 18 0.87 11.39 9.03
N SER A 19 0.28 10.80 10.06
CA SER A 19 0.56 9.43 10.50
C SER A 19 0.19 8.41 9.42
N LEU A 20 -0.96 8.60 8.76
CA LEU A 20 -1.40 7.76 7.66
C LEU A 20 -0.46 7.87 6.45
N CYS A 21 -0.03 9.08 6.08
CA CYS A 21 0.95 9.30 5.00
C CYS A 21 2.29 8.62 5.30
N ARG A 22 2.80 8.73 6.54
CA ARG A 22 4.04 8.06 6.98
C ARG A 22 3.93 6.54 6.86
N ALA A 23 2.81 5.98 7.30
CA ALA A 23 2.57 4.53 7.19
C ALA A 23 2.48 4.08 5.73
N ARG A 24 1.76 4.82 4.88
CA ARG A 24 1.67 4.53 3.43
C ARG A 24 3.02 4.57 2.75
N MET A 25 3.87 5.56 3.04
CA MET A 25 5.22 5.66 2.47
C MET A 25 6.02 4.37 2.69
N VAL A 26 6.03 3.85 3.92
CA VAL A 26 6.76 2.61 4.26
C VAL A 26 6.20 1.42 3.48
N ILE A 27 4.86 1.31 3.41
CA ILE A 27 4.17 0.24 2.70
C ILE A 27 4.47 0.31 1.19
N GLU A 28 4.30 1.48 0.57
CA GLU A 28 4.52 1.70 -0.85
C GLU A 28 5.98 1.44 -1.24
N CYS A 29 6.95 1.90 -0.45
CA CYS A 29 8.36 1.60 -0.68
C CYS A 29 8.66 0.09 -0.60
N ALA A 30 8.10 -0.62 0.38
CA ALA A 30 8.29 -2.07 0.51
C ALA A 30 7.67 -2.84 -0.68
N PHE A 31 6.45 -2.50 -1.07
CA PHE A 31 5.80 -3.10 -2.24
C PHE A 31 6.51 -2.76 -3.56
N GLY A 32 7.05 -1.54 -3.70
CA GLY A 32 7.87 -1.15 -4.86
C GLY A 32 9.10 -2.04 -5.01
N ARG A 33 9.86 -2.24 -3.92
CA ARG A 33 11.02 -3.15 -3.92
C ARG A 33 10.63 -4.60 -4.15
N LEU A 34 9.55 -5.07 -3.55
CA LEU A 34 9.03 -6.43 -3.76
C LEU A 34 8.73 -6.69 -5.24
N LYS A 35 8.01 -5.79 -5.90
CA LYS A 35 7.62 -5.92 -7.32
C LYS A 35 8.80 -5.75 -8.28
N ALA A 36 9.77 -4.90 -7.93
CA ALA A 36 11.03 -4.81 -8.65
C ALA A 36 11.82 -6.12 -8.58
N ARG A 37 11.87 -6.76 -7.40
CA ARG A 37 12.55 -8.05 -7.18
C ARG A 37 11.90 -9.19 -7.94
N PHE A 38 10.59 -9.30 -7.81
CA PHE A 38 9.83 -10.43 -8.31
C PHE A 38 8.89 -9.96 -9.41
N GLY A 39 9.37 -9.98 -10.66
CA GLY A 39 8.57 -9.61 -11.84
C GLY A 39 7.26 -10.38 -11.98
N ALA A 40 7.15 -11.57 -11.38
CA ALA A 40 5.90 -12.32 -11.27
C ALA A 40 4.77 -11.52 -10.59
N MET A 41 5.10 -10.61 -9.67
CA MET A 41 4.14 -9.75 -8.96
C MET A 41 3.62 -8.58 -9.82
N ARG A 42 4.24 -8.29 -10.97
CA ARG A 42 3.83 -7.20 -11.88
C ARG A 42 2.96 -7.67 -13.04
N ARG A 43 2.79 -8.99 -13.21
CA ARG A 43 1.99 -9.58 -14.29
C ARG A 43 0.89 -10.46 -13.75
N ALA A 44 -0.14 -10.69 -14.56
CA ALA A 44 -1.09 -11.76 -14.29
C ALA A 44 -0.32 -13.07 -14.13
N MET A 45 -0.48 -13.71 -12.97
CA MET A 45 0.16 -14.97 -12.69
C MET A 45 -0.70 -16.10 -13.26
N GLU A 46 -0.14 -16.90 -14.16
CA GLU A 46 -0.79 -18.08 -14.76
C GLU A 46 -0.77 -19.29 -13.82
N PHE A 47 -1.15 -19.09 -12.55
CA PHE A 47 -1.26 -20.17 -11.57
C PHE A 47 -2.72 -20.53 -11.32
N ASN A 48 -2.96 -21.76 -10.88
CA ASN A 48 -4.25 -22.11 -10.31
C ASN A 48 -4.55 -21.19 -9.11
N LEU A 49 -5.80 -20.76 -8.96
CA LEU A 49 -6.21 -19.91 -7.82
C LEU A 49 -5.89 -20.53 -6.45
N LYS A 50 -5.76 -21.86 -6.39
CA LYS A 50 -5.34 -22.58 -5.18
C LYS A 50 -3.84 -22.43 -4.87
N GLU A 51 -3.01 -22.29 -5.89
CA GLU A 51 -1.54 -22.21 -5.78
C GLU A 51 -1.06 -20.77 -5.61
N LEU A 52 -1.81 -19.82 -6.16
CA LEU A 52 -1.50 -18.39 -6.14
C LEU A 52 -1.12 -17.85 -4.74
N PRO A 53 -1.83 -18.16 -3.63
CA PRO A 53 -1.47 -17.65 -2.31
C PRO A 53 -0.09 -18.14 -1.84
N PHE A 54 0.28 -19.38 -2.19
CA PHE A 54 1.58 -19.94 -1.81
C PHE A 54 2.73 -19.24 -2.52
N VAL A 55 2.56 -18.92 -3.81
CA VAL A 55 3.56 -18.15 -4.58
C VAL A 55 3.73 -16.75 -4.02
N ILE A 56 2.62 -16.04 -3.75
CA ILE A 56 2.65 -14.70 -3.15
C ILE A 56 3.36 -14.75 -1.78
N TYR A 57 3.02 -15.73 -0.95
CA TYR A 57 3.63 -15.89 0.36
C TYR A 57 5.13 -16.19 0.26
N ALA A 58 5.54 -17.07 -0.66
CA ALA A 58 6.95 -17.35 -0.92
C ALA A 58 7.71 -16.09 -1.35
N CYS A 59 7.14 -15.25 -2.23
CA CYS A 59 7.73 -13.97 -2.60
C CYS A 59 7.90 -13.05 -1.37
N PHE A 60 6.93 -13.00 -0.46
CA PHE A 60 7.04 -12.17 0.76
C PHE A 60 8.14 -12.69 1.70
N VAL A 61 8.21 -13.99 1.93
CA VAL A 61 9.25 -14.60 2.78
C VAL A 61 10.64 -14.35 2.20
N LEU A 62 10.82 -14.60 0.91
CA LEU A 62 12.09 -14.39 0.22
C LEU A 62 12.49 -12.91 0.17
N HIS A 63 11.53 -12.00 -0.06
CA HIS A 63 11.76 -10.56 0.02
C HIS A 63 12.31 -10.16 1.38
N ASN A 64 11.62 -10.55 2.46
CA ASN A 64 12.01 -10.20 3.81
C ASN A 64 13.38 -10.76 4.18
N TYR A 65 13.70 -11.98 3.73
CA TYR A 65 15.03 -12.55 3.88
C TYR A 65 16.12 -11.71 3.20
N CYS A 66 15.89 -11.29 1.96
CA CYS A 66 16.83 -10.43 1.24
C CYS A 66 16.98 -9.05 1.89
N GLU A 67 15.88 -8.42 2.32
CA GLU A 67 15.92 -7.14 3.02
C GLU A 67 16.71 -7.24 4.34
N ALA A 68 16.48 -8.31 5.12
CA ALA A 68 17.23 -8.59 6.35
C ALA A 68 18.73 -8.84 6.07
N SER A 69 19.04 -9.44 4.92
CA SER A 69 20.41 -9.68 4.45
C SER A 69 21.07 -8.43 3.83
N LYS A 70 20.37 -7.30 3.76
CA LYS A 70 20.80 -6.07 3.05
C LYS A 70 21.13 -6.32 1.58
N ASP A 71 20.51 -7.33 0.98
CA ASP A 71 20.56 -7.57 -0.45
C ASP A 71 19.63 -6.55 -1.13
N THR A 72 20.18 -5.41 -1.55
CA THR A 72 19.44 -4.28 -2.08
C THR A 72 19.13 -4.43 -3.57
N ILE A 73 18.10 -3.72 -4.02
CA ILE A 73 17.76 -3.58 -5.44
C ILE A 73 18.11 -2.17 -5.89
N GLU A 74 18.60 -2.07 -7.12
CA GLU A 74 18.88 -0.78 -7.76
C GLU A 74 17.64 0.11 -7.80
N GLU A 75 17.82 1.38 -7.44
CA GLU A 75 16.72 2.36 -7.37
C GLU A 75 16.03 2.56 -8.72
N SER A 76 16.76 2.38 -9.82
CA SER A 76 16.21 2.39 -11.19
C SER A 76 15.16 1.30 -11.38
N GLN A 77 15.41 0.07 -10.90
CA GLN A 77 14.46 -1.05 -11.03
C GLN A 77 13.19 -0.81 -10.20
N VAL A 78 13.33 -0.17 -9.03
CA VAL A 78 12.18 0.23 -8.20
C VAL A 78 11.36 1.29 -8.91
N THR A 79 12.02 2.29 -9.49
CA THR A 79 11.36 3.36 -10.25
C THR A 79 10.61 2.81 -11.46
N GLU A 80 11.22 1.91 -12.22
CA GLU A 80 10.58 1.22 -13.35
C GLU A 80 9.38 0.38 -12.90
N ALA A 81 9.46 -0.33 -11.78
CA ALA A 81 8.33 -1.09 -11.24
C ALA A 81 7.16 -0.18 -10.83
N ILE A 82 7.45 0.96 -10.20
CA ILE A 82 6.43 1.95 -9.83
C ILE A 82 5.78 2.56 -11.08
N GLN A 83 6.58 2.89 -12.11
CA GLN A 83 6.05 3.44 -13.35
C GLN A 83 5.15 2.42 -14.07
N HIS A 84 5.59 1.16 -14.16
CA HIS A 84 4.78 0.08 -14.70
C HIS A 84 3.42 -0.05 -13.99
N ASP A 85 3.39 0.00 -12.65
CA ASP A 85 2.14 -0.06 -11.90
C ASP A 85 1.20 1.11 -12.22
N ARG A 86 1.75 2.34 -12.39
CA ARG A 86 0.97 3.53 -12.76
C ARG A 86 0.39 3.42 -14.17
N ASP A 87 1.19 2.93 -15.12
CA ASP A 87 0.79 2.81 -16.52
C ASP A 87 -0.29 1.73 -16.72
N ASN A 88 -0.36 0.74 -15.81
CA ASN A 88 -1.30 -0.38 -15.87
C ASN A 88 -2.42 -0.28 -14.82
N GLN A 89 -2.56 0.86 -14.13
CA GLN A 89 -3.63 1.06 -13.17
C GLN A 89 -4.96 1.24 -13.93
N PRO A 90 -6.04 0.52 -13.57
CA PRO A 90 -7.33 0.73 -14.22
C PRO A 90 -7.82 2.16 -13.99
N ASP A 91 -8.59 2.69 -14.95
CA ASP A 91 -9.24 3.98 -14.80
C ASP A 91 -10.02 4.02 -13.48
N SER A 92 -9.90 5.15 -12.79
CA SER A 92 -10.61 5.35 -11.53
C SER A 92 -12.11 5.39 -11.81
N ASP A 93 -12.80 4.28 -11.57
CA ASP A 93 -14.25 4.20 -11.62
C ASP A 93 -14.82 5.30 -10.69
N PRO A 94 -15.76 6.16 -11.13
CA PRO A 94 -16.37 7.16 -10.26
C PRO A 94 -16.92 6.49 -8.98
N ASP A 95 -16.30 6.82 -7.85
CA ASP A 95 -16.52 6.47 -6.43
C ASP A 95 -17.82 5.69 -6.04
N PHE A 96 -18.16 4.58 -6.72
CA PHE A 96 -19.40 3.81 -6.47
C PHE A 96 -19.27 2.79 -5.33
N ARG A 97 -18.10 2.70 -4.67
CA ARG A 97 -17.86 1.87 -3.49
C ARG A 97 -17.22 2.68 -2.36
N GLY A 98 -17.96 3.68 -1.90
CA GLY A 98 -17.58 4.52 -0.77
C GLY A 98 -17.69 3.82 0.58
N ASP A 99 -16.98 2.72 0.82
CA ASP A 99 -16.88 2.12 2.16
C ASP A 99 -16.21 3.09 3.15
N SER A 100 -15.39 4.03 2.64
CA SER A 100 -14.80 5.12 3.42
C SER A 100 -15.76 6.27 3.75
N LEU A 101 -16.90 6.37 3.06
CA LEU A 101 -17.98 7.33 3.38
C LEU A 101 -19.06 6.69 4.26
N THR A 102 -19.04 5.36 4.42
CA THR A 102 -19.94 4.67 5.34
C THR A 102 -19.74 5.19 6.76
N VAL A 103 -20.80 5.04 7.55
CA VAL A 103 -20.80 5.37 8.98
C VAL A 103 -19.64 4.65 9.69
N GLU A 104 -19.34 3.41 9.30
CA GLU A 104 -18.25 2.62 9.87
C GLU A 104 -16.87 3.15 9.50
N GLY A 105 -16.62 3.48 8.23
CA GLY A 105 -15.34 4.07 7.81
C GLY A 105 -15.03 5.37 8.57
N LYS A 106 -16.05 6.22 8.77
CA LYS A 106 -15.93 7.44 9.59
C LYS A 106 -15.71 7.11 11.07
N ARG A 107 -16.38 6.09 11.61
CA ARG A 107 -16.21 5.64 13.00
C ARG A 107 -14.79 5.16 13.27
N VAL A 108 -14.26 4.25 12.44
CA VAL A 108 -12.90 3.71 12.58
C VAL A 108 -11.87 4.83 12.49
N ARG A 109 -12.01 5.75 11.53
CA ARG A 109 -11.10 6.89 11.41
C ARG A 109 -11.09 7.77 12.66
N ARG A 110 -12.26 8.06 13.25
CA ARG A 110 -12.34 8.83 14.50
C ARG A 110 -11.65 8.13 15.67
N VAL A 111 -11.88 6.83 15.83
CA VAL A 111 -11.23 6.03 16.87
C VAL A 111 -9.71 6.06 16.72
N LEU A 112 -9.20 5.86 15.50
CA LEU A 112 -7.76 5.91 15.24
C LEU A 112 -7.18 7.31 15.43
N THR A 113 -7.93 8.36 15.09
CA THR A 113 -7.50 9.75 15.32
C THR A 113 -7.33 10.03 16.81
N GLN A 114 -8.26 9.55 17.65
CA GLN A 114 -8.14 9.68 19.10
C GLN A 114 -7.00 8.83 19.67
N TYR A 115 -6.82 7.61 19.16
CA TYR A 115 -5.77 6.71 19.64
C TYR A 115 -4.36 7.20 19.30
N LEU A 116 -4.19 7.84 18.14
CA LEU A 116 -2.90 8.35 17.67
C LEU A 116 -2.62 9.77 18.17
N ASP A 117 -3.57 10.44 18.81
CA ASP A 117 -3.35 11.79 19.37
C ASP A 117 -2.25 11.71 20.45
N PRO A 118 -1.15 12.49 20.31
CA PRO A 118 0.00 12.41 21.21
C PRO A 118 -0.25 12.88 22.65
#